data_AF-A0A2D6K4U6-F1
#
_entry.id   AF-A0A2D6K4U6-F1
#
_cell.length_a   1.000
_cell.length_b   1.000
_cell.length_c   1.000
_cell.angle_alpha   90.00
_cell.angle_beta   90.00
_cell.angle_gamma   90.00
#
_symmetry.space_group_name_H-M   'P 1'
#
loop_
_entity.id
_entity.type
_entity.pdbx_description
1 polymer ?
#
loop_
_entity_poly.entity_id
_entity_poly.type
_entity_poly.pdbx_seq_one_letter_code
_entity_poly.pdbx_strand_id
1 'polypeptide(L)'
;MDHDALKKEKSILMNMYGLFGAAIILSVLPHVAAAVLSLIFFSFALIRCYALRKKAEHASLIENHMSYLIRTFWISALIAFVTMIAAGIYLFSSIDPMAFYPCAEPIIAHAQEMAEKSDIALLASMSQPCMANFLEANRHALMAALAIAAVPVLLYVGYRFAAGLSRASKGYRMANPKGWL
;
A
#
# COMPACT_ATOMS: atom_id res chain seq x y z
N MET A 1 28.79 -21.21 11.86
CA MET A 1 28.63 -20.46 10.60
C MET A 1 29.79 -19.52 10.51
N ASP A 2 30.48 -19.52 9.37
CA ASP A 2 31.59 -18.61 9.12
C ASP A 2 31.14 -17.14 9.34
N HIS A 3 31.97 -16.34 9.99
CA HIS A 3 31.69 -14.95 10.31
C HIS A 3 31.41 -14.14 9.03
N ASP A 4 32.13 -14.46 7.95
CA ASP A 4 31.96 -13.79 6.66
C ASP A 4 30.66 -14.17 5.96
N ALA A 5 30.23 -15.43 6.08
CA ALA A 5 28.94 -15.87 5.61
C ALA A 5 27.79 -15.12 6.31
N LEU A 6 27.84 -15.00 7.65
CA LEU A 6 26.83 -14.25 8.41
C LEU A 6 26.76 -12.78 8.00
N LYS A 7 27.92 -12.13 7.82
CA LYS A 7 27.98 -10.72 7.40
C LYS A 7 27.32 -10.52 6.02
N LYS A 8 27.55 -11.44 5.09
CA LYS A 8 26.94 -11.43 3.76
C LYS A 8 25.42 -11.60 3.84
N GLU A 9 24.92 -12.55 4.62
CA GLU A 9 23.48 -12.74 4.82
C GLU A 9 22.82 -11.49 5.40
N LYS A 10 23.41 -10.90 6.45
CA LYS A 10 22.90 -9.65 7.06
C LYS A 10 22.80 -8.52 6.04
N SER A 11 23.80 -8.32 5.20
CA SER A 11 23.75 -7.28 4.15
C SER A 11 22.61 -7.50 3.16
N ILE A 12 22.39 -8.74 2.72
CA ILE A 12 21.27 -9.09 1.84
C ILE A 12 19.93 -8.75 2.53
N LEU A 13 19.77 -9.13 3.79
CA LEU A 13 18.56 -8.83 4.56
C LEU A 13 18.33 -7.34 4.69
N MET A 14 19.36 -6.57 5.02
CA MET A 14 19.26 -5.12 5.16
C MET A 14 18.83 -4.45 3.86
N ASN A 15 19.36 -4.90 2.71
CA ASN A 15 18.94 -4.39 1.41
C ASN A 15 17.48 -4.74 1.11
N MET A 16 17.02 -5.95 1.47
CA MET A 16 15.63 -6.36 1.28
C MET A 16 14.66 -5.57 2.16
N TYR A 17 14.98 -5.34 3.43
CA TYR A 17 14.18 -4.48 4.30
C TYR A 17 14.25 -3.02 3.83
N GLY A 18 15.40 -2.52 3.38
CA GLY A 18 15.51 -1.16 2.82
C GLY A 18 14.59 -0.95 1.62
N LEU A 19 14.60 -1.88 0.67
CA LEU A 19 13.72 -1.86 -0.50
C LEU A 19 12.23 -1.94 -0.10
N PHE A 20 11.89 -2.84 0.83
CA PHE A 20 10.52 -2.99 1.32
C PHE A 20 10.03 -1.74 2.07
N GLY A 21 10.89 -1.15 2.90
CA GLY A 21 10.61 0.11 3.60
C GLY A 21 10.42 1.29 2.64
N ALA A 22 11.26 1.41 1.61
CA ALA A 22 11.11 2.42 0.58
C ALA A 22 9.77 2.28 -0.16
N ALA A 23 9.35 1.05 -0.49
CA ALA A 23 8.05 0.80 -1.10
C ALA A 23 6.89 1.23 -0.18
N ILE A 24 6.95 0.92 1.12
CA ILE A 24 5.93 1.38 2.09
C ILE A 24 5.83 2.90 2.11
N ILE A 25 6.94 3.62 2.19
CA ILE A 25 6.95 5.08 2.21
C ILE A 25 6.35 5.65 0.90
N LEU A 26 6.72 5.09 -0.25
CA LEU A 26 6.19 5.54 -1.54
C LEU A 26 4.68 5.28 -1.67
N SER A 27 4.16 4.20 -1.06
CA SER A 27 2.74 3.85 -1.10
C SER A 27 1.81 4.82 -0.37
N VAL A 28 2.34 5.58 0.60
CA VAL A 28 1.55 6.53 1.38
C VAL A 28 1.61 7.96 0.84
N LEU A 29 2.45 8.21 -0.17
CA LEU A 29 2.53 9.52 -0.82
C LEU A 29 1.29 9.72 -1.71
N PRO A 30 0.60 10.87 -1.60
CA PRO A 30 -0.57 11.18 -2.42
C PRO A 30 -0.17 11.61 -3.84
N HIS A 31 0.61 10.78 -4.53
CA HIS A 31 1.12 11.05 -5.86
C HIS A 31 1.09 9.78 -6.72
N VAL A 32 0.44 9.83 -7.88
CA VAL A 32 0.22 8.64 -8.73
C VAL A 32 1.54 7.99 -9.14
N ALA A 33 2.55 8.78 -9.55
CA ALA A 33 3.85 8.21 -9.93
C ALA A 33 4.55 7.53 -8.74
N ALA A 34 4.36 8.01 -7.51
CA ALA A 34 4.93 7.38 -6.32
C ALA A 34 4.23 6.06 -6.02
N ALA A 35 2.90 6.00 -6.18
CA ALA A 35 2.14 4.76 -6.05
C ALA A 35 2.55 3.70 -7.09
N VAL A 36 2.74 4.10 -8.35
CA VAL A 36 3.23 3.22 -9.42
C VAL A 36 4.64 2.71 -9.10
N LEU A 37 5.53 3.60 -8.66
CA LEU A 37 6.90 3.21 -8.28
C LEU A 37 6.92 2.27 -7.08
N SER A 38 6.07 2.53 -6.07
CA SER A 38 5.85 1.64 -4.94
C SER A 38 5.44 0.24 -5.40
N LEU A 39 4.49 0.13 -6.33
CA LEU A 39 4.05 -1.16 -6.86
C LEU A 39 5.20 -1.91 -7.55
N ILE A 40 6.04 -1.20 -8.31
CA ILE A 40 7.25 -1.78 -8.94
C ILE A 40 8.21 -2.30 -7.88
N PHE A 41 8.48 -1.51 -6.83
CA PHE A 41 9.39 -1.90 -5.75
C PHE A 41 8.87 -3.10 -4.95
N PHE A 42 7.58 -3.13 -4.62
CA PHE A 42 6.96 -4.28 -3.97
C PHE A 42 7.04 -5.54 -4.83
N SER A 43 6.77 -5.42 -6.14
CA SER A 43 6.84 -6.55 -7.07
C SER A 43 8.26 -7.10 -7.15
N PHE A 44 9.26 -6.23 -7.31
CA PHE A 44 10.66 -6.62 -7.33
C PHE A 44 11.11 -7.23 -5.99
N ALA A 45 10.73 -6.63 -4.86
CA ALA A 45 11.03 -7.15 -3.52
C ALA A 45 10.44 -8.55 -3.33
N LEU A 46 9.19 -8.77 -3.74
CA LEU A 46 8.51 -10.06 -3.60
C LEU A 46 9.18 -11.14 -4.47
N ILE A 47 9.46 -10.84 -5.74
CA ILE A 47 10.18 -11.74 -6.66
C ILE A 47 11.53 -12.12 -6.06
N ARG A 48 12.29 -11.13 -5.57
CA ARG A 48 13.60 -11.35 -4.95
C ARG A 48 13.48 -12.18 -3.67
N CYS A 49 12.45 -11.95 -2.84
CA CYS A 49 12.21 -12.78 -1.65
C CYS A 49 11.99 -14.24 -2.02
N TYR A 50 11.15 -14.54 -3.01
CA TYR A 50 10.92 -15.92 -3.47
C TYR A 50 12.18 -16.55 -4.05
N ALA A 51 12.92 -15.81 -4.89
CA ALA A 51 14.15 -16.30 -5.50
C ALA A 51 15.25 -16.59 -4.46
N LEU A 52 15.44 -15.70 -3.48
CA LEU A 52 16.40 -15.88 -2.39
C LEU A 52 15.98 -17.02 -1.46
N ARG A 53 14.70 -17.11 -1.10
CA ARG A 53 14.17 -18.20 -0.28
C ARG A 53 14.41 -19.57 -0.93
N LYS A 54 14.17 -19.70 -2.24
CA LYS A 54 14.37 -20.96 -2.99
C LYS A 54 15.83 -21.42 -2.98
N LYS A 55 16.79 -20.49 -2.94
CA LYS A 55 18.23 -20.77 -2.97
C LYS A 55 18.84 -20.96 -1.58
N ALA A 56 18.14 -20.57 -0.53
CA ALA A 56 18.66 -20.57 0.83
C ALA A 56 18.59 -21.98 1.44
N GLU A 57 19.58 -22.31 2.29
CA GLU A 57 19.57 -23.56 3.05
C GLU A 57 18.36 -23.61 4.00
N HIS A 58 17.87 -24.82 4.26
CA HIS A 58 16.74 -25.01 5.15
C HIS A 58 17.06 -24.52 6.57
N ALA A 59 16.14 -23.78 7.17
CA ALA A 59 16.27 -23.08 8.44
C ALA A 59 17.41 -22.03 8.50
N SER A 60 17.97 -21.60 7.37
CA SER A 60 18.92 -20.49 7.31
C SER A 60 18.27 -19.16 7.74
N LEU A 61 19.10 -18.17 8.06
CA LEU A 61 18.63 -16.83 8.40
C LEU A 61 17.88 -16.20 7.22
N ILE A 62 18.41 -16.36 6.00
CA ILE A 62 17.77 -15.88 4.77
C ILE A 62 16.41 -16.54 4.57
N GLU A 63 16.31 -17.87 4.61
CA GLU A 63 15.03 -18.56 4.37
C GLU A 63 13.95 -18.08 5.35
N ASN A 64 14.32 -17.92 6.62
CA ASN A 64 13.42 -17.49 7.68
C ASN A 64 12.90 -16.05 7.46
N HIS A 65 13.79 -15.09 7.20
CA HIS A 65 13.39 -13.70 6.95
C HIS A 65 12.65 -13.50 5.61
N MET A 66 13.05 -14.21 4.55
CA MET A 66 12.32 -14.15 3.28
C MET A 66 10.90 -14.70 3.43
N SER A 67 10.74 -15.81 4.17
CA SER A 67 9.41 -16.35 4.50
C SER A 67 8.57 -15.36 5.30
N TYR A 68 9.18 -14.66 6.24
CA TYR A 68 8.54 -13.62 7.04
C TYR A 68 8.07 -12.43 6.20
N LEU A 69 8.92 -11.93 5.29
CA LEU A 69 8.57 -10.82 4.38
C LEU A 69 7.48 -11.21 3.38
N ILE A 70 7.57 -12.39 2.77
CA ILE A 70 6.53 -12.90 1.85
C ILE A 70 5.16 -12.95 2.55
N ARG A 71 5.10 -13.49 3.77
CA ARG A 71 3.86 -13.55 4.55
C ARG A 71 3.35 -12.17 4.92
N THR A 72 4.26 -11.29 5.35
CA THR A 72 3.90 -9.91 5.69
C THR A 72 3.28 -9.23 4.47
N PHE A 73 3.86 -9.39 3.27
CA PHE A 73 3.29 -8.84 2.03
C PHE A 73 1.87 -9.36 1.78
N TRP A 74 1.66 -10.67 1.74
CA TRP A 74 0.36 -11.26 1.42
C TRP A 74 -0.73 -10.94 2.45
N ILE A 75 -0.40 -11.00 3.74
CA ILE A 75 -1.36 -10.65 4.80
C ILE A 75 -1.70 -9.16 4.73
N SER A 76 -0.72 -8.29 4.50
CA SER A 76 -0.97 -6.86 4.35
C SER A 76 -1.85 -6.55 3.15
N ALA A 77 -1.63 -7.23 2.01
CA ALA A 77 -2.45 -7.11 0.82
C ALA A 77 -3.90 -7.56 1.09
N LEU A 78 -4.09 -8.65 1.83
CA LEU A 78 -5.42 -9.12 2.23
C LEU A 78 -6.13 -8.11 3.15
N ILE A 79 -5.42 -7.58 4.18
CA ILE A 79 -5.96 -6.54 5.06
C ILE A 79 -6.35 -5.31 4.22
N ALA A 80 -5.48 -4.86 3.33
CA ALA A 80 -5.73 -3.70 2.47
C ALA A 80 -6.94 -3.88 1.57
N PHE A 81 -7.11 -5.08 1.00
CA PHE A 81 -8.28 -5.40 0.19
C PHE A 81 -9.58 -5.34 1.01
N VAL A 82 -9.60 -5.95 2.20
CA VAL A 82 -10.78 -5.97 3.07
C VAL A 82 -11.11 -4.56 3.58
N THR A 83 -10.11 -3.79 4.01
CA THR A 83 -10.33 -2.43 4.51
C THR A 83 -10.76 -1.46 3.41
N MET A 84 -10.28 -1.66 2.18
CA MET A 84 -10.72 -0.88 1.02
C MET A 84 -12.20 -1.13 0.69
N ILE A 85 -12.65 -2.38 0.75
CA ILE A 85 -14.09 -2.71 0.60
C ILE A 85 -14.90 -2.04 1.71
N ALA A 86 -14.46 -2.15 2.97
CA ALA A 86 -15.15 -1.54 4.10
C ALA A 86 -15.23 -0.01 3.98
N ALA A 87 -14.14 0.64 3.57
CA ALA A 87 -14.10 2.07 3.32
C ALA A 87 -15.04 2.48 2.16
N GLY A 88 -15.10 1.68 1.09
CA GLY A 88 -16.02 1.90 -0.03
C GLY A 88 -17.49 1.81 0.38
N ILE A 89 -17.86 0.79 1.17
CA ILE A 89 -19.21 0.64 1.73
C ILE A 89 -19.56 1.84 2.62
N TYR A 90 -18.63 2.27 3.47
CA TYR A 90 -18.81 3.42 4.35
C TYR A 90 -19.01 4.73 3.56
N LEU A 91 -18.19 4.98 2.53
CA LEU A 91 -18.33 6.17 1.68
C LEU A 91 -19.65 6.19 0.95
N PHE A 92 -20.10 5.05 0.42
CA PHE A 92 -21.37 4.96 -0.31
C PHE A 92 -22.57 5.40 0.53
N SER A 93 -22.56 5.11 1.84
CA SER A 93 -23.64 5.51 2.74
C SER A 93 -23.44 6.88 3.41
N SER A 94 -22.23 7.43 3.39
CA SER A 94 -21.87 8.63 4.18
C SER A 94 -21.57 9.87 3.34
N ILE A 95 -21.37 9.73 2.03
CA ILE A 95 -21.17 10.87 1.13
C ILE A 95 -22.50 11.59 0.91
N ASP A 96 -22.46 12.92 0.98
CA ASP A 96 -23.51 13.81 0.49
C ASP A 96 -23.25 14.14 -0.99
N PRO A 97 -24.03 13.56 -1.92
CA PRO A 97 -23.91 13.87 -3.34
C PRO A 97 -24.47 15.24 -3.71
N MET A 98 -25.32 15.85 -2.86
CA MET A 98 -25.98 17.12 -3.16
C MET A 98 -24.99 18.27 -3.25
N ALA A 99 -23.87 18.19 -2.52
CA ALA A 99 -22.78 19.16 -2.60
C ALA A 99 -22.14 19.26 -4.01
N PHE A 100 -22.32 18.25 -4.87
CA PHE A 100 -21.82 18.25 -6.25
C PHE A 100 -22.88 18.70 -7.27
N TYR A 101 -24.15 18.84 -6.87
CA TYR A 101 -25.27 19.11 -7.76
C TYR A 101 -25.10 20.33 -8.68
N PRO A 102 -24.51 21.47 -8.25
CA PRO A 102 -24.33 22.64 -9.13
C PRO A 102 -23.46 22.37 -10.37
N CYS A 103 -22.57 21.37 -10.32
CA CYS A 103 -21.78 20.95 -11.47
C CYS A 103 -22.39 19.75 -12.21
N ALA A 104 -23.36 19.05 -11.61
CA ALA A 104 -23.98 17.88 -12.22
C ALA A 104 -24.79 18.26 -13.47
N GLU A 105 -25.58 19.33 -13.42
CA GLU A 105 -26.42 19.79 -14.53
C GLU A 105 -25.61 20.11 -15.82
N PRO A 106 -24.55 20.95 -15.78
CA PRO A 106 -23.76 21.22 -16.98
C PRO A 106 -23.02 19.96 -17.47
N ILE A 107 -22.55 19.09 -16.58
CA ILE A 107 -21.91 17.81 -16.94
C ILE A 107 -22.89 16.90 -17.69
N ILE A 108 -24.13 16.78 -17.21
CA ILE A 108 -25.17 15.98 -17.87
C ILE A 108 -25.51 16.55 -19.25
N ALA A 109 -25.62 17.87 -19.37
CA ALA A 109 -25.90 18.54 -20.63
C ALA A 109 -24.82 18.29 -21.71
N HIS A 110 -23.57 18.04 -21.31
CA HIS A 110 -22.45 17.77 -22.23
C HIS A 110 -22.01 16.29 -22.22
N ALA A 111 -22.77 15.40 -21.58
CA ALA A 111 -22.34 14.00 -21.37
C ALA A 111 -22.13 13.23 -22.67
N GLN A 112 -22.98 13.46 -23.69
CA GLN A 112 -22.84 12.84 -25.00
C GLN A 112 -21.58 13.31 -25.72
N GLU A 113 -21.30 14.62 -25.72
CA GLU A 113 -20.10 15.19 -26.34
C GLU A 113 -18.82 14.68 -25.65
N MET A 114 -18.83 14.61 -24.32
CA MET A 114 -17.71 14.08 -23.54
C MET A 114 -17.46 12.59 -23.83
N ALA A 115 -18.52 11.80 -23.99
CA ALA A 115 -18.39 10.37 -24.30
C ALA A 115 -17.80 10.15 -25.70
N GLU A 116 -18.21 10.93 -26.70
CA GLU A 116 -17.70 10.82 -28.07
C GLU A 116 -16.23 11.23 -28.19
N LYS A 117 -15.83 12.29 -27.49
CA LYS A 117 -14.47 12.84 -27.56
C LYS A 117 -13.51 12.24 -26.55
N SER A 118 -14.00 11.46 -25.58
CA SER A 118 -13.24 10.98 -24.42
C SER A 118 -12.49 12.11 -23.71
N ASP A 119 -13.11 13.30 -23.63
CA ASP A 119 -12.46 14.51 -23.16
C ASP A 119 -12.49 14.61 -21.62
N ILE A 120 -11.54 13.92 -21.00
CA ILE A 120 -11.34 13.92 -19.53
C ILE A 120 -10.95 15.32 -19.03
N ALA A 121 -10.30 16.14 -19.87
CA ALA A 121 -9.90 17.49 -19.49
C ALA A 121 -11.14 18.41 -19.35
N LEU A 122 -12.11 18.26 -20.25
CA LEU A 122 -13.39 18.95 -20.15
C LEU A 122 -14.12 18.57 -18.86
N LEU A 123 -14.26 17.28 -18.54
CA LEU A 123 -14.87 16.82 -17.28
C LEU A 123 -14.16 17.38 -16.04
N ALA A 124 -12.83 17.38 -16.04
CA ALA A 124 -12.03 17.94 -14.95
C ALA A 124 -12.28 19.45 -14.78
N SER A 125 -12.31 20.21 -15.89
CA SER A 125 -12.57 21.65 -15.84
C SER A 125 -13.99 21.99 -15.37
N MET A 126 -14.99 21.19 -15.75
CA MET A 126 -16.39 21.39 -15.34
C MET A 126 -16.64 21.01 -13.87
N SER A 127 -15.88 20.04 -13.34
CA SER A 127 -15.99 19.60 -11.94
C SER A 127 -15.18 20.45 -10.96
N GLN A 128 -14.15 21.14 -11.44
CA GLN A 128 -13.23 21.93 -10.60
C GLN A 128 -13.91 22.98 -9.71
N PRO A 129 -14.94 23.74 -10.17
CA PRO A 129 -15.62 24.72 -9.33
C PRO A 129 -16.37 24.12 -8.13
N CYS A 130 -16.92 22.91 -8.26
CA CYS A 130 -17.66 22.26 -7.18
C CYS A 130 -16.79 21.36 -6.30
N MET A 131 -15.59 21.01 -6.74
CA MET A 131 -14.72 20.08 -6.03
C MET A 131 -14.39 20.57 -4.61
N ALA A 132 -14.10 21.86 -4.44
CA ALA A 132 -13.79 22.42 -3.11
C ALA A 132 -14.97 22.29 -2.14
N ASN A 133 -16.17 22.65 -2.57
CA ASN A 133 -17.39 22.53 -1.75
C ASN A 133 -17.73 21.08 -1.44
N PHE A 134 -17.60 20.19 -2.43
CA PHE A 134 -17.82 18.77 -2.26
C PHE A 134 -16.85 18.15 -1.25
N LEU A 135 -15.56 18.48 -1.34
CA LEU A 135 -14.53 17.99 -0.40
C LEU A 135 -14.77 18.52 1.02
N GLU A 136 -15.17 19.78 1.17
CA GLU A 136 -15.46 20.35 2.49
C GLU A 136 -16.71 19.72 3.12
N ALA A 137 -17.81 19.62 2.35
CA ALA A 137 -19.05 18.98 2.81
C ALA A 137 -18.84 17.52 3.22
N ASN A 138 -17.95 16.81 2.53
CA ASN A 138 -17.66 15.40 2.76
C ASN A 138 -16.38 15.13 3.55
N ARG A 139 -15.74 16.17 4.11
CA ARG A 139 -14.41 16.05 4.73
C ARG A 139 -14.35 14.98 5.81
N HIS A 140 -15.35 14.93 6.68
CA HIS A 140 -15.41 13.92 7.75
C HIS A 140 -15.53 12.49 7.19
N ALA A 141 -16.43 12.27 6.22
CA ALA A 141 -16.60 10.97 5.59
C ALA A 141 -15.33 10.51 4.86
N LEU A 142 -14.68 11.42 4.12
CA LEU A 142 -13.41 11.13 3.43
C LEU A 142 -12.28 10.77 4.40
N MET A 143 -12.15 11.52 5.50
CA MET A 143 -11.13 11.23 6.52
C MET A 143 -11.40 9.92 7.26
N ALA A 144 -12.65 9.62 7.60
CA ALA A 144 -13.02 8.36 8.23
C ALA A 144 -12.77 7.17 7.29
N ALA A 145 -13.13 7.29 6.01
CA ALA A 145 -12.85 6.27 5.00
C ALA A 145 -11.34 6.03 4.81
N LEU A 146 -10.55 7.10 4.77
CA LEU A 146 -9.09 7.01 4.73
C LEU A 146 -8.55 6.27 5.95
N ALA A 147 -9.05 6.57 7.15
CA ALA A 147 -8.65 5.90 8.37
C ALA A 147 -9.00 4.40 8.34
N ILE A 148 -10.22 4.05 7.92
CA ILE A 148 -10.66 2.67 7.75
C ILE A 148 -9.75 1.92 6.77
N ALA A 149 -9.46 2.51 5.61
CA ALA A 149 -8.67 1.89 4.56
C ALA A 149 -7.19 1.72 4.96
N ALA A 150 -6.56 2.76 5.50
CA ALA A 150 -5.11 2.84 5.64
C ALA A 150 -4.59 2.39 7.01
N VAL A 151 -5.25 2.78 8.12
CA VAL A 151 -4.69 2.60 9.48
C VAL A 151 -4.43 1.12 9.81
N PRO A 152 -5.36 0.17 9.58
CA PRO A 152 -5.11 -1.23 9.91
C PRO A 152 -3.92 -1.82 9.15
N VAL A 153 -3.76 -1.46 7.88
CA VAL A 153 -2.66 -1.91 7.02
C VAL A 153 -1.34 -1.33 7.50
N LEU A 154 -1.28 -0.02 7.75
CA LEU A 154 -0.06 0.66 8.18
C LEU A 154 0.40 0.21 9.56
N LEU A 155 -0.53 -0.03 10.50
CA LEU A 155 -0.20 -0.59 11.81
C LEU A 155 0.39 -2.00 11.68
N TYR A 156 -0.25 -2.88 10.90
CA TYR A 156 0.23 -4.25 10.71
C TYR A 156 1.60 -4.28 10.03
N VAL A 157 1.74 -3.59 8.89
CA VAL A 157 2.99 -3.52 8.12
C VAL A 157 4.09 -2.87 8.94
N GLY A 158 3.80 -1.75 9.61
CA GLY A 158 4.76 -1.00 10.42
C GLY A 158 5.31 -1.83 11.57
N TYR A 159 4.44 -2.48 12.34
CA TYR A 159 4.84 -3.41 13.40
C TYR A 159 5.72 -4.54 12.86
N ARG A 160 5.25 -5.22 11.81
CA ARG A 160 5.97 -6.37 11.21
C ARG A 160 7.31 -5.95 10.63
N PHE A 161 7.37 -4.79 9.98
CA PHE A 161 8.60 -4.21 9.44
C PHE A 161 9.61 -3.94 10.55
N ALA A 162 9.21 -3.20 11.58
CA ALA A 162 10.09 -2.84 12.70
C ALA A 162 10.61 -4.08 13.44
N ALA A 163 9.73 -5.06 13.73
CA ALA A 163 10.12 -6.31 14.38
C ALA A 163 11.09 -7.13 13.54
N GLY A 164 10.83 -7.23 12.23
CA GLY A 164 11.68 -7.95 11.28
C GLY A 164 13.07 -7.30 11.12
N LEU A 165 13.09 -5.98 10.93
CA LEU A 165 14.32 -5.19 10.77
C LEU A 165 15.20 -5.25 12.03
N SER A 166 14.59 -5.09 13.21
CA SER A 166 15.27 -5.19 14.50
C SER A 166 15.97 -6.54 14.68
N ARG A 167 15.31 -7.64 14.32
CA ARG A 167 15.90 -8.99 14.39
C ARG A 167 16.96 -9.23 13.31
N ALA A 168 16.72 -8.77 12.08
CA ALA A 168 17.66 -8.90 10.97
C ALA A 168 18.99 -8.20 11.27
N SER A 169 18.94 -6.97 11.82
CA SER A 169 20.15 -6.21 12.19
C SER A 169 21.01 -6.94 13.23
N LYS A 170 20.36 -7.62 14.17
CA LYS A 170 21.02 -8.44 15.19
C LYS A 170 21.49 -9.80 14.64
N GLY A 171 20.96 -10.24 13.49
CA GLY A 171 21.23 -11.57 12.92
C GLY A 171 20.42 -12.68 13.59
N TYR A 172 19.32 -12.33 14.26
CA TYR A 172 18.45 -13.29 14.90
C TYR A 172 17.39 -13.78 13.93
N ARG A 173 17.14 -15.09 13.95
CA ARG A 173 16.01 -15.70 13.25
C ARG A 173 14.69 -15.22 13.85
N MET A 174 13.60 -15.28 13.07
CA MET A 174 12.25 -15.07 13.58
C MET A 174 11.82 -16.32 14.36
N ALA A 175 11.39 -16.15 15.61
CA ALA A 175 11.06 -17.24 16.54
C ALA A 175 9.86 -18.10 16.06
N ASN A 176 9.05 -17.59 15.15
CA ASN A 176 8.06 -18.36 14.43
C ASN A 176 7.75 -17.60 13.13
N PRO A 177 8.46 -17.85 12.01
CA PRO A 177 8.22 -17.12 10.77
C PRO A 177 6.80 -17.37 10.23
N LYS A 178 6.13 -18.41 10.76
CA LYS A 178 4.75 -18.74 10.40
C LYS A 178 3.69 -18.05 11.26
N GLY A 179 4.08 -17.45 12.38
CA GLY A 179 3.20 -16.71 13.28
C GLY A 179 2.67 -15.43 12.65
N TRP A 180 1.39 -15.13 12.93
CA TRP A 180 0.69 -13.94 12.44
C TRP A 180 1.11 -12.67 13.18
N LEU A 181 1.53 -12.81 14.45
CA LEU A 181 2.00 -11.76 15.35
C LEU A 181 3.50 -11.92 15.68
#